data_AF-A0A7H2BM51-F1
#
_entry.id   AF-A0A7H2BM51-F1
#
_cell.length_a   1.000
_cell.length_b   1.000
_cell.length_c   1.000
_cell.angle_alpha   90.00
_cell.angle_beta   90.00
_cell.angle_gamma   90.00
#
_symmetry.space_group_name_H-M   'P 1'
#
loop_
_entity.id
_entity.type
_entity.pdbx_description
1 polymer ?
#
loop_
_entity_poly.entity_id
_entity_poly.type
_entity_poly.pdbx_seq_one_letter_code
_entity_poly.pdbx_strand_id
1 'polypeptide(L)'
;MNEPLLTSEEVGKSLHPVFDTQIINYGAYNLVFATGSAIYRNPDIAAGQKPEQNHFLIGYRELPQEVIVAPVELPAVSAAGSPTSIDNTNALRAYAVGPRSLGLESTNGTSFFLRFQEKMEVTTPAGSGILDQRLDLEDFFKFLETSWLEPFED
;
A
#
# COMPACT_ATOMS: atom_id res chain seq x y z
N MET A 1 -18.96 1.92 24.49
CA MET A 1 -17.54 1.73 24.86
C MET A 1 -16.75 2.64 23.95
N ASN A 2 -15.97 3.58 24.48
CA ASN A 2 -15.04 4.37 23.67
C ASN A 2 -13.85 3.47 23.38
N GLU A 3 -13.52 3.29 22.10
CA GLU A 3 -12.31 2.58 21.69
C GLU A 3 -11.07 3.34 22.21
N PRO A 4 -9.97 2.64 22.55
CA PRO A 4 -8.72 3.29 22.93
C PRO A 4 -8.27 4.24 21.82
N LEU A 5 -7.93 5.48 22.16
CA LEU A 5 -7.35 6.44 21.22
C LEU A 5 -5.85 6.17 21.10
N LEU A 6 -5.41 5.73 19.94
CA LEU A 6 -4.01 5.43 19.63
C LEU A 6 -3.30 6.67 19.05
N THR A 7 -2.00 6.77 19.36
CA THR A 7 -1.08 7.70 18.66
C THR A 7 -0.75 7.19 17.25
N SER A 8 -0.25 8.06 16.38
CA SER A 8 0.15 7.68 15.01
C SER A 8 1.18 6.54 15.00
N GLU A 9 2.14 6.55 15.93
CA GLU A 9 3.16 5.51 16.05
C GLU A 9 2.54 4.16 16.46
N GLU A 10 1.55 4.17 17.36
CA GLU A 10 0.84 2.96 17.78
C GLU A 10 -0.04 2.39 16.67
N VAL A 11 -0.66 3.25 15.85
CA VAL A 11 -1.39 2.82 14.64
C VAL A 11 -0.42 2.23 13.61
N GLY A 12 0.73 2.86 13.34
CA GLY A 12 1.73 2.30 12.44
C GLY A 12 2.22 0.93 12.91
N LYS A 13 2.58 0.83 14.20
CA LYS A 13 3.02 -0.43 14.83
C LYS A 13 1.96 -1.54 14.77
N SER A 14 0.68 -1.21 14.84
CA SER A 14 -0.37 -2.24 14.77
C SER A 14 -0.57 -2.77 13.35
N LEU A 15 -0.22 -1.99 12.32
CA LEU A 15 -0.29 -2.39 10.90
C LEU A 15 0.92 -3.22 10.44
N HIS A 16 2.11 -2.97 11.00
CA HIS A 16 3.36 -3.66 10.61
C HIS A 16 3.29 -5.20 10.61
N PRO A 17 2.66 -5.89 11.59
CA PRO A 17 2.65 -7.35 11.63
C PRO A 17 2.03 -8.02 10.41
N VAL A 18 1.05 -7.39 9.74
CA VAL A 18 0.46 -7.95 8.51
C VAL A 18 1.53 -8.02 7.42
N PHE A 19 2.35 -6.98 7.30
CA PHE A 19 3.46 -6.92 6.36
C PHE A 19 4.58 -7.91 6.73
N ASP A 20 4.94 -8.00 8.01
CA ASP A 20 5.93 -8.97 8.52
C ASP A 20 5.58 -10.42 8.18
N THR A 21 4.29 -10.76 8.25
CA THR A 21 3.83 -12.13 7.93
C THR A 21 3.79 -12.41 6.43
N GLN A 22 3.79 -11.37 5.61
CA GLN A 22 3.58 -11.44 4.18
C GLN A 22 4.87 -11.27 3.37
N ILE A 23 5.89 -10.62 3.92
CA ILE A 23 7.11 -10.25 3.19
C ILE A 23 8.35 -10.65 3.98
N ILE A 24 9.16 -11.50 3.36
CA ILE A 24 10.45 -11.91 3.89
C ILE A 24 11.39 -10.69 3.81
N ASN A 25 11.94 -10.28 4.97
CA ASN A 25 12.81 -9.09 5.15
C ASN A 25 12.11 -7.72 5.12
N TYR A 26 11.01 -7.58 5.87
CA TYR A 26 10.29 -6.32 6.08
C TYR A 26 11.19 -5.11 6.37
N GLY A 27 12.22 -5.25 7.22
CA GLY A 27 13.08 -4.15 7.65
C GLY A 27 13.88 -3.43 6.55
N ALA A 28 13.70 -3.82 5.28
CA ALA A 28 14.28 -3.17 4.11
C ALA A 28 13.30 -2.22 3.37
N TYR A 29 12.04 -2.08 3.83
CA TYR A 29 11.00 -1.29 3.16
C TYR A 29 10.53 -0.11 4.00
N ASN A 30 10.33 1.03 3.34
CA ASN A 30 9.51 2.12 3.86
C ASN A 30 8.03 1.78 3.61
N LEU A 31 7.13 2.25 4.49
CA LEU A 31 5.71 1.96 4.41
C LEU A 31 4.85 3.20 4.26
N VAL A 32 3.82 3.09 3.43
CA VAL A 32 2.68 4.00 3.41
C VAL A 32 1.38 3.21 3.29
N PHE A 33 0.30 3.78 3.78
CA PHE A 33 -1.03 3.21 3.74
C PHE A 33 -1.91 3.97 2.75
N ALA A 34 -2.64 3.23 1.93
CA ALA A 34 -3.56 3.73 0.92
C ALA A 34 -4.96 3.13 1.07
N THR A 35 -5.96 3.87 0.61
CA THR A 35 -7.25 3.29 0.24
C THR A 35 -7.34 3.13 -1.27
N GLY A 36 -8.23 2.28 -1.76
CA GLY A 36 -8.27 2.07 -3.21
C GLY A 36 -9.09 0.89 -3.67
N SER A 37 -8.71 0.36 -4.82
CA SER A 37 -9.23 -0.88 -5.37
C SER A 37 -8.15 -1.63 -6.14
N ALA A 38 -8.39 -2.93 -6.30
CA ALA A 38 -7.56 -3.83 -7.08
C ALA A 38 -8.40 -4.58 -8.10
N ILE A 39 -7.83 -4.84 -9.28
CA ILE A 39 -8.40 -5.68 -10.33
C ILE A 39 -7.39 -6.76 -10.66
N TYR A 40 -7.80 -8.03 -10.56
CA TYR A 40 -6.96 -9.19 -10.86
C TYR A 40 -7.53 -9.92 -12.09
N ARG A 41 -6.95 -9.71 -13.26
CA ARG A 41 -7.44 -10.35 -14.50
C ARG A 41 -6.95 -11.79 -14.68
N ASN A 42 -5.86 -12.17 -14.01
CA ASN A 42 -5.37 -13.54 -14.00
C ASN A 42 -6.17 -14.37 -12.96
N PRO A 43 -6.89 -15.43 -13.36
CA PRO A 43 -7.67 -16.26 -12.46
C PRO A 43 -6.85 -16.91 -11.33
N ASP A 44 -5.60 -17.29 -11.61
CA ASP A 44 -4.73 -17.95 -10.62
C ASP A 44 -4.34 -16.97 -9.50
N ILE A 45 -4.14 -15.70 -9.86
CA ILE A 45 -3.89 -14.62 -8.89
C ILE A 45 -5.18 -14.31 -8.14
N ALA A 46 -6.29 -14.12 -8.86
CA ALA A 46 -7.58 -13.76 -8.29
C ALA A 46 -8.09 -14.80 -7.27
N ALA A 47 -7.77 -16.09 -7.45
CA ALA A 47 -8.13 -17.16 -6.52
C ALA A 47 -7.54 -16.97 -5.10
N GLY A 48 -6.43 -16.24 -4.97
CA GLY A 48 -5.79 -15.92 -3.70
C GLY A 48 -6.23 -14.59 -3.09
N GLN A 49 -7.22 -13.91 -3.66
CA GLN A 49 -7.64 -12.57 -3.27
C GLN A 49 -9.05 -12.57 -2.69
N LYS A 50 -9.32 -11.70 -1.72
CA LYS A 50 -10.70 -11.42 -1.31
C LYS A 50 -11.40 -10.53 -2.35
N PRO A 51 -12.73 -10.65 -2.53
CA PRO A 51 -13.46 -9.93 -3.58
C PRO A 51 -13.48 -8.40 -3.41
N GLU A 52 -13.42 -7.92 -2.16
CA GLU A 52 -13.50 -6.49 -1.83
C GLU A 52 -12.27 -6.07 -1.02
N GLN A 53 -11.34 -5.40 -1.68
CA GLN A 53 -10.10 -4.89 -1.07
C GLN A 53 -10.09 -3.37 -1.20
N ASN A 54 -10.20 -2.69 -0.06
CA ASN A 54 -10.29 -1.23 0.00
C ASN A 54 -9.10 -0.56 0.70
N HIS A 55 -8.28 -1.34 1.41
CA HIS A 55 -7.15 -0.86 2.19
C HIS A 55 -5.90 -1.61 1.78
N PHE A 56 -4.81 -0.87 1.63
CA PHE A 56 -3.55 -1.39 1.15
C PHE A 56 -2.41 -0.81 1.95
N LEU A 57 -1.51 -1.68 2.42
CA LEU A 57 -0.18 -1.29 2.83
C LEU A 57 0.73 -1.35 1.60
N ILE A 58 1.53 -0.31 1.42
CA ILE A 58 2.46 -0.18 0.31
C ILE A 58 3.85 -0.13 0.89
N GLY A 59 4.65 -1.15 0.58
CA GLY A 59 6.07 -1.19 0.90
C GLY A 59 6.86 -0.76 -0.31
N TYR A 60 7.88 0.07 -0.13
CA TYR A 60 8.77 0.47 -1.23
C TYR A 60 10.22 0.53 -0.77
N ARG A 61 11.13 0.31 -1.72
CA ARG A 61 12.59 0.39 -1.52
C ARG A 61 13.28 0.80 -2.81
N GLU A 62 14.45 1.44 -2.68
CA GLU A 62 15.22 1.92 -3.82
C GLU A 62 16.11 0.85 -4.46
N LEU A 63 16.60 -0.14 -3.69
CA LEU A 63 17.62 -1.09 -4.17
C LEU A 63 17.37 -2.54 -3.68
N PRO A 64 16.98 -3.47 -4.58
CA PRO A 64 16.47 -3.20 -5.93
C PRO A 64 15.14 -2.44 -5.87
N GLN A 65 14.90 -1.58 -6.85
CA GLN A 65 13.71 -0.74 -6.93
C GLN A 65 12.44 -1.60 -7.05
N GLU A 66 11.59 -1.53 -6.04
CA GLU A 66 10.43 -2.40 -5.90
C GLU A 66 9.33 -1.73 -5.07
N VAL A 67 8.08 -2.02 -5.42
CA VAL A 67 6.89 -1.70 -4.63
C VAL A 67 6.12 -2.98 -4.37
N ILE A 68 5.74 -3.21 -3.12
CA ILE A 68 4.86 -4.30 -2.72
C ILE A 68 3.53 -3.71 -2.28
N VAL A 69 2.46 -4.13 -2.95
CA VAL A 69 1.08 -3.76 -2.62
C VAL A 69 0.46 -4.92 -1.85
N ALA A 70 0.20 -4.73 -0.57
CA ALA A 70 -0.40 -5.73 0.30
C ALA A 70 -1.84 -5.33 0.68
N PRO A 71 -2.85 -6.11 0.29
CA PRO A 71 -4.23 -5.84 0.69
C PRO A 71 -4.44 -6.21 2.17
N VAL A 72 -5.05 -5.30 2.92
CA VAL A 72 -5.28 -5.43 4.37
C VAL A 72 -6.77 -5.30 4.69
N GLU A 73 -7.24 -6.12 5.62
CA GLU A 73 -8.57 -6.02 6.21
C GLU A 73 -8.51 -5.17 7.48
N LEU A 74 -9.35 -4.14 7.57
CA LEU A 74 -9.57 -3.37 8.79
C LEU A 74 -11.01 -3.57 9.28
N PRO A 75 -11.25 -3.60 10.61
CA PRO A 75 -10.31 -3.34 11.69
C PRO A 75 -9.52 -4.57 12.15
N ALA A 76 -9.70 -5.74 11.51
CA ALA A 76 -9.06 -6.98 11.96
C ALA A 76 -7.52 -6.96 11.86
N VAL A 77 -6.96 -6.08 11.04
CA VAL A 77 -5.53 -5.98 10.70
C VAL A 77 -5.01 -7.36 10.30
N SER A 78 -5.57 -7.88 9.21
CA SER A 78 -5.23 -9.18 8.65
C SER A 78 -5.05 -9.11 7.14
N ALA A 79 -4.36 -10.09 6.57
CA ALA A 79 -4.23 -10.23 5.12
C ALA A 79 -5.61 -10.31 4.44
N ALA A 80 -5.87 -9.42 3.49
CA ALA A 80 -7.04 -9.49 2.61
C ALA A 80 -6.74 -10.18 1.26
N GLY A 81 -5.55 -10.76 1.12
CA GLY A 81 -5.10 -11.49 -0.05
C GLY A 81 -3.57 -11.58 -0.11
N SER A 82 -3.04 -12.16 -1.19
CA SER A 82 -1.60 -12.24 -1.42
C SER A 82 -1.03 -10.88 -1.84
N PRO A 83 0.12 -10.45 -1.27
CA PRO A 83 0.82 -9.26 -1.74
C PRO A 83 1.21 -9.37 -3.21
N THR A 84 1.22 -8.23 -3.89
CA THR A 84 1.71 -8.12 -5.26
C THR A 84 3.00 -7.31 -5.26
N SER A 85 4.10 -7.94 -5.66
CA SER A 85 5.36 -7.26 -5.95
C SER A 85 5.30 -6.68 -7.36
N ILE A 86 5.67 -5.41 -7.47
CA ILE A 86 5.84 -4.67 -8.70
C ILE A 86 7.29 -4.21 -8.76
N ASP A 87 7.96 -4.42 -9.90
CA ASP A 87 9.33 -4.01 -10.13
C ASP A 87 9.54 -3.62 -11.60
N ASN A 88 10.77 -3.23 -11.96
CA ASN A 88 11.12 -2.83 -13.34
C ASN A 88 10.93 -3.94 -14.39
N THR A 89 10.72 -5.19 -13.98
CA THR A 89 10.56 -6.35 -14.88
C THR A 89 9.11 -6.69 -15.15
N ASN A 90 8.21 -6.34 -14.22
CA ASN A 90 6.79 -6.68 -14.30
C ASN A 90 5.85 -5.46 -14.29
N ALA A 91 6.36 -4.25 -14.07
CA ALA A 91 5.59 -3.02 -14.20
C ALA A 91 5.26 -2.77 -15.68
N LEU A 92 3.97 -2.67 -15.99
CA LEU A 92 3.49 -2.26 -17.31
C LEU A 92 3.35 -0.74 -17.37
N ARG A 93 2.78 -0.15 -16.31
CA ARG A 93 2.56 1.29 -16.23
C ARG A 93 2.42 1.74 -14.78
N ALA A 94 3.01 2.88 -14.45
CA ALA A 94 2.67 3.66 -13.27
C ALA A 94 2.26 5.06 -13.73
N TYR A 95 1.16 5.59 -13.20
CA TYR A 95 0.65 6.90 -13.62
C TYR A 95 -0.12 7.61 -12.52
N ALA A 96 -0.02 8.93 -12.50
CA ALA A 96 -0.84 9.75 -11.61
C ALA A 96 -2.30 9.76 -12.10
N VAL A 97 -3.23 9.54 -11.18
CA VAL A 97 -4.69 9.63 -11.45
C VAL A 97 -5.25 10.97 -10.96
N GLY A 98 -4.52 11.64 -10.08
CA GLY A 98 -4.87 12.92 -9.48
C GLY A 98 -3.96 13.20 -8.27
N PRO A 99 -4.26 14.23 -7.48
CA PRO A 99 -3.48 14.56 -6.30
C PRO A 99 -3.39 13.35 -5.36
N ARG A 100 -2.16 12.94 -5.04
CA ARG A 100 -1.86 11.80 -4.15
C ARG A 100 -2.63 10.53 -4.52
N SER A 101 -2.76 10.28 -5.82
CA SER A 101 -3.46 9.11 -6.34
C SER A 101 -2.65 8.45 -7.44
N LEU A 102 -2.48 7.15 -7.36
CA LEU A 102 -1.58 6.35 -8.20
C LEU A 102 -2.34 5.20 -8.86
N GLY A 103 -2.16 5.07 -10.17
CA GLY A 103 -2.49 3.87 -10.93
C GLY A 103 -1.24 3.03 -11.12
N LEU A 104 -1.31 1.74 -10.80
CA LEU A 104 -0.25 0.76 -11.06
C LEU A 104 -0.83 -0.39 -11.89
N GLU A 105 -0.14 -0.76 -12.97
CA GLU A 105 -0.51 -1.89 -13.82
C GLU A 105 0.69 -2.82 -13.98
N SER A 106 0.47 -4.12 -13.84
CA SER A 106 1.49 -5.16 -14.02
C SER A 106 1.20 -6.04 -15.23
N THR A 107 2.26 -6.61 -15.81
CA THR A 107 2.20 -7.54 -16.94
C THR A 107 1.39 -8.81 -16.65
N ASN A 108 1.20 -9.17 -15.37
CA ASN A 108 0.38 -10.31 -14.97
C ASN A 108 -1.14 -10.02 -14.97
N GLY A 109 -1.57 -8.83 -15.39
CA GLY A 109 -2.97 -8.43 -15.46
C GLY A 109 -3.55 -7.92 -14.14
N THR A 110 -2.70 -7.61 -13.17
CA THR A 110 -3.08 -6.92 -11.93
C THR A 110 -3.03 -5.41 -12.12
N SER A 111 -4.06 -4.71 -11.64
CA SER A 111 -4.11 -3.24 -11.64
C SER A 111 -4.58 -2.72 -10.28
N PHE A 112 -3.95 -1.67 -9.79
CA PHE A 112 -4.31 -0.98 -8.55
C PHE A 112 -4.66 0.48 -8.83
N PHE A 113 -5.68 0.96 -8.14
CA PHE A 113 -5.99 2.39 -8.03
C PHE A 113 -5.89 2.78 -6.56
N LEU A 114 -4.85 3.54 -6.23
CA LEU A 114 -4.49 3.86 -4.85
C LEU A 114 -4.68 5.35 -4.58
N ARG A 115 -5.21 5.69 -3.42
CA ARG A 115 -5.39 7.05 -2.91
C ARG A 115 -4.74 7.16 -1.55
N PHE A 116 -3.92 8.19 -1.39
CA PHE A 116 -3.17 8.43 -0.17
C PHE A 116 -3.69 9.66 0.57
N GLN A 117 -3.71 9.59 1.89
CA GLN A 117 -4.08 10.69 2.77
C GLN A 117 -2.97 10.89 3.80
N GLU A 118 -2.57 12.16 4.01
CA GLU A 118 -1.56 12.51 5.02
C GLU A 118 -2.00 12.12 6.42
N LYS A 119 -3.30 12.24 6.71
CA LYS A 119 -3.88 11.91 8.00
C LYS A 119 -5.09 11.04 7.75
N MET A 120 -5.05 9.82 8.26
CA MET A 120 -6.13 8.86 8.10
C MET A 120 -6.54 8.30 9.44
N GLU A 121 -7.85 8.28 9.69
CA GLU A 121 -8.41 7.52 10.80
C GLU A 121 -8.32 6.04 10.50
N VAL A 122 -7.73 5.28 11.42
CA VAL A 122 -7.55 3.85 11.30
C VAL A 122 -8.02 3.21 12.60
N THR A 123 -8.94 2.25 12.46
CA THR A 123 -9.39 1.39 13.54
C THR A 123 -8.70 0.04 13.43
N THR A 124 -8.16 -0.42 14.56
CA THR A 124 -7.48 -1.71 14.70
C THR A 124 -8.02 -2.43 15.94
N PRO A 125 -7.67 -3.70 16.20
CA PRO A 125 -8.14 -4.39 17.40
C PRO A 125 -7.60 -3.76 18.69
N ALA A 126 -6.50 -3.00 18.60
CA ALA A 126 -5.90 -2.26 19.71
C ALA A 126 -6.61 -0.92 20.00
N GLY A 127 -7.40 -0.40 19.06
CA GLY A 127 -8.07 0.88 19.16
C GLY A 127 -8.07 1.67 17.85
N SER A 128 -8.55 2.90 17.93
CA SER A 128 -8.71 3.83 16.80
C SER A 128 -7.75 5.01 16.97
N GLY A 129 -7.16 5.50 15.89
CA GLY A 129 -6.24 6.64 15.94
C GLY A 129 -6.04 7.29 14.58
N ILE A 130 -5.35 8.43 14.56
CA ILE A 130 -4.95 9.09 13.33
C ILE A 130 -3.53 8.65 12.97
N LEU A 131 -3.40 7.98 11.83
CA LEU A 131 -2.13 7.71 11.17
C LEU A 131 -1.69 8.96 10.40
N ASP A 132 -0.64 9.64 10.87
CA ASP A 132 0.03 10.74 10.19
C ASP A 132 1.19 10.20 9.36
N GLN A 133 1.06 10.30 8.04
CA GLN A 133 1.98 9.74 7.03
C GLN A 133 2.61 10.82 6.17
N ARG A 134 2.52 12.11 6.55
CA ARG A 134 2.88 13.21 5.66
C ARG A 134 4.30 13.10 5.11
N LEU A 135 5.27 12.82 5.99
CA LEU A 135 6.68 12.69 5.61
C LEU A 135 6.92 11.42 4.79
N ASP A 136 6.27 10.31 5.15
CA ASP A 136 6.39 9.04 4.42
C ASP A 136 5.81 9.14 3.01
N LEU A 137 4.73 9.91 2.83
CA LEU A 137 4.15 10.21 1.53
C LEU A 137 5.04 11.13 0.69
N GLU A 138 5.63 12.16 1.29
CA GLU A 138 6.61 13.03 0.60
C GLU A 138 7.79 12.19 0.05
N ASP A 139 8.32 11.26 0.86
CA ASP A 139 9.38 10.34 0.44
C ASP A 139 8.90 9.35 -0.65
N PHE A 140 7.71 8.76 -0.46
CA PHE A 140 7.15 7.79 -1.41
C PHE A 140 6.89 8.38 -2.79
N PHE A 141 6.32 9.59 -2.88
CA PHE A 141 6.08 10.22 -4.19
C PHE A 141 7.39 10.62 -4.88
N LYS A 142 8.39 11.06 -4.13
CA LYS A 142 9.73 11.32 -4.67
C LYS A 142 10.39 10.04 -5.18
N PHE A 143 10.24 8.93 -4.46
CA PHE A 143 10.65 7.61 -4.94
C PHE A 143 9.98 7.32 -6.29
N LEU A 144 8.65 7.43 -6.40
CA LEU A 144 7.91 7.14 -7.64
C LEU A 144 8.35 8.00 -8.84
N GLU A 145 8.58 9.29 -8.62
CA GLU A 145 9.05 10.25 -9.64
C GLU A 145 10.41 9.88 -10.23
N THR A 146 11.33 9.40 -9.39
CA THR A 146 12.68 9.01 -9.82
C THR A 146 12.71 7.59 -10.41
N SER A 147 11.65 6.83 -10.16
CA SER A 147 11.61 5.39 -10.34
C SER A 147 10.78 4.96 -11.55
N TRP A 148 9.48 5.30 -11.57
CA TRP A 148 8.49 4.67 -12.45
C TRP A 148 7.49 5.63 -13.09
N LEU A 149 7.31 6.82 -12.54
CA LEU A 149 6.46 7.81 -13.19
C LEU A 149 7.25 8.44 -14.34
N GLU A 150 6.63 8.55 -15.51
CA GLU A 150 7.14 9.50 -16.50
C GLU A 150 7.15 10.89 -15.84
N PRO A 151 8.20 11.71 -16.09
CA PRO A 151 8.32 13.01 -15.47
C PRO A 151 7.03 13.82 -15.72
N PHE A 152 6.52 14.47 -14.67
CA PHE A 152 5.39 15.37 -14.78
C PHE A 152 5.73 16.45 -15.81
N GLU A 153 4.98 16.52 -16.93
CA GLU A 153 4.97 17.74 -17.73
C GLU A 153 4.18 18.79 -16.94
N ASP A 154 4.86 19.90 -16.61
CA ASP A 154 4.31 21.10 -15.95
C ASP A 154 3.15 21.74 -16.73
#